data_AF-A0A9E3K878-F1
#
_entry.id   AF-A0A9E3K878-F1
#
_cell.length_a   1.000
_cell.length_b   1.000
_cell.length_c   1.000
_cell.angle_alpha   90.00
_cell.angle_beta   90.00
_cell.angle_gamma   90.00
#
_symmetry.space_group_name_H-M   'P 1'
#
loop_
_entity.id
_entity.type
_entity.pdbx_description
1 polymer ?
#
loop_
_entity_poly.entity_id
_entity_poly.type
_entity_poly.pdbx_seq_one_letter_code
_entity_poly.pdbx_strand_id
1 'polypeptide(L)'
;MSKTAVVTARLDSDTLDALDTLATVQDRTRAALIERAVKRFVREETEFREFLSEGEKAIDRGEFLTHDQMIAEIARWKRARKSTS
;
A
#
# COMPACT_ATOMS: atom_id res chain seq x y z
N MET A 1 -17.08 10.22 -17.37
CA MET A 1 -17.41 11.31 -16.42
C MET A 1 -16.71 11.00 -15.10
N SER A 2 -15.69 11.76 -14.72
CA SER A 2 -15.09 11.63 -13.39
C SER A 2 -16.04 12.28 -12.37
N LYS A 3 -16.60 11.46 -11.48
CA LYS A 3 -17.45 11.94 -10.38
C LYS A 3 -16.56 12.51 -9.28
N THR A 4 -16.70 13.80 -8.97
CA THR A 4 -16.07 14.43 -7.81
C THR A 4 -17.11 14.65 -6.71
N ALA A 5 -16.66 14.62 -5.46
CA ALA A 5 -17.50 14.86 -4.28
C ALA A 5 -16.71 15.71 -3.27
N VAL A 6 -17.42 16.57 -2.54
CA VAL A 6 -16.85 17.35 -1.44
C VAL A 6 -16.87 16.49 -0.18
N VAL A 7 -15.74 16.46 0.53
CA VAL A 7 -15.58 15.76 1.80
C VAL A 7 -15.20 16.78 2.86
N THR A 8 -15.87 16.74 4.01
CA THR A 8 -15.54 17.55 5.17
C THR A 8 -15.01 16.64 6.28
N ALA A 9 -13.83 16.95 6.80
CA ALA A 9 -13.21 16.23 7.90
C ALA A 9 -12.74 17.23 8.97
N ARG A 10 -12.71 16.80 10.22
CA ARG A 10 -12.13 17.59 11.31
C ARG A 10 -10.65 17.23 11.43
N LEU A 11 -9.81 18.25 11.53
CA LEU A 11 -8.40 18.15 11.85
C LEU A 11 -8.19 18.88 13.17
N ASP A 12 -7.36 18.32 14.06
CA ASP A 12 -6.85 19.06 15.21
C ASP A 12 -5.97 20.25 14.76
N SER A 13 -5.74 21.18 15.69
CA SER A 13 -4.95 22.40 15.43
C SER A 13 -3.56 22.07 14.90
N ASP A 14 -2.89 21.12 15.53
CA ASP A 14 -1.49 20.81 15.28
C ASP A 14 -1.33 20.22 13.87
N THR A 15 -2.26 19.36 13.46
CA THR A 15 -2.32 18.80 12.11
C THR A 15 -2.64 19.87 11.06
N LEU A 16 -3.53 20.82 11.37
CA LEU A 16 -3.85 21.92 10.47
C LEU A 16 -2.64 22.83 10.24
N ASP A 17 -1.92 23.20 11.31
CA ASP A 17 -0.74 24.04 11.24
C ASP A 17 0.41 23.37 10.47
N ALA A 18 0.60 22.07 10.67
CA ALA A 18 1.56 21.27 9.92
C ALA A 18 1.19 21.21 8.43
N LEU A 19 -0.10 21.03 8.09
CA LEU A 19 -0.58 21.02 6.71
C LEU A 19 -0.36 22.37 6.02
N ASP A 20 -0.55 23.47 6.75
CA ASP A 20 -0.35 24.83 6.25
C ASP A 20 1.10 25.10 5.92
N THR A 21 1.99 24.74 6.85
CA THR A 21 3.43 24.84 6.65
C THR A 21 3.87 24.03 5.42
N LEU A 22 3.35 22.81 5.28
CA LEU A 22 3.67 21.93 4.16
C LEU A 22 3.16 22.48 2.82
N ALA A 23 1.96 23.05 2.82
CA ALA A 23 1.35 23.70 1.66
C ALA A 23 2.20 24.88 1.17
N THR A 24 2.68 25.72 2.09
CA THR A 24 3.58 26.85 1.78
C THR A 24 4.92 26.36 1.22
N VAL A 25 5.56 25.37 1.85
CA VAL A 25 6.87 24.86 1.39
C VAL A 25 6.79 24.22 0.01
N GLN A 26 5.68 23.55 -0.32
CA GLN A 26 5.50 22.87 -1.61
C GLN A 26 4.89 23.75 -2.71
N ASP A 27 4.53 25.01 -2.39
CA ASP A 27 3.77 25.89 -3.28
C ASP A 27 2.49 25.22 -3.80
N ARG A 28 1.68 24.68 -2.86
CA ARG A 28 0.45 23.94 -3.14
C ARG A 28 -0.67 24.40 -2.22
N THR A 29 -1.91 24.09 -2.60
CA THR A 29 -3.07 24.31 -1.73
C THR A 29 -3.24 23.15 -0.76
N ARG A 30 -3.84 23.43 0.41
CA ARG A 30 -4.25 22.40 1.39
C ARG A 30 -5.08 21.30 0.73
N ALA A 31 -6.02 21.70 -0.12
CA ALA A 31 -6.91 20.77 -0.84
C ALA A 31 -6.13 19.80 -1.74
N ALA A 32 -5.09 20.28 -2.45
CA ALA A 32 -4.26 19.41 -3.29
C ALA A 32 -3.44 18.40 -2.47
N LEU A 33 -2.96 18.81 -1.28
CA LEU A 33 -2.27 17.91 -0.37
C LEU A 33 -3.21 16.86 0.24
N ILE A 34 -4.41 17.28 0.65
CA ILE A 34 -5.45 16.36 1.18
C ILE A 34 -5.87 15.37 0.09
N GLU A 35 -6.13 15.82 -1.14
CA GLU A 35 -6.47 14.94 -2.25
C GLU A 35 -5.39 13.88 -2.48
N ARG A 36 -4.12 14.30 -2.51
CA ARG A 36 -2.98 13.40 -2.67
C ARG A 36 -2.89 12.39 -1.53
N ALA A 37 -3.05 12.84 -0.29
CA ALA A 37 -2.99 12.00 0.89
C ALA A 37 -4.11 10.96 0.89
N VAL A 38 -5.35 11.37 0.61
CA VAL A 38 -6.51 10.47 0.52
C VAL A 38 -6.34 9.46 -0.61
N LYS A 39 -5.90 9.87 -1.81
CA LYS A 39 -5.62 8.94 -2.90
C LYS A 39 -4.57 7.90 -2.54
N ARG A 40 -3.50 8.34 -1.88
CA ARG A 40 -2.42 7.45 -1.44
C ARG A 40 -2.93 6.44 -0.42
N PHE A 41 -3.64 6.91 0.60
CA PHE A 41 -4.21 6.07 1.66
C PHE A 41 -5.18 5.03 1.09
N VAL A 42 -6.14 5.45 0.25
CA VAL A 42 -7.12 4.53 -0.33
C VAL A 42 -6.44 3.48 -1.19
N ARG A 43 -5.44 3.86 -1.99
CA ARG A 43 -4.70 2.92 -2.82
C ARG A 43 -3.95 1.90 -1.97
N GLU A 44 -3.15 2.36 -1.01
CA GLU A 44 -2.36 1.49 -0.13
C GLU A 44 -3.27 0.51 0.62
N GLU A 45 -4.41 0.97 1.15
CA GLU A 45 -5.33 0.07 1.85
C GLU A 45 -6.10 -0.88 0.93
N THR A 46 -6.37 -0.48 -0.30
CA THR A 46 -7.02 -1.37 -1.27
C THR A 46 -6.05 -2.46 -1.71
N GLU A 47 -4.83 -2.08 -2.09
CA GLU A 47 -3.77 -3.03 -2.47
C GLU A 47 -3.47 -4.01 -1.33
N PHE A 48 -3.40 -3.52 -0.08
CA PHE A 48 -3.17 -4.38 1.07
C PHE A 48 -4.32 -5.36 1.32
N ARG A 49 -5.57 -4.90 1.22
CA ARG A 49 -6.74 -5.78 1.37
C ARG A 49 -6.87 -6.80 0.24
N GLU A 50 -6.57 -6.40 -0.99
CA GLU A 50 -6.53 -7.30 -2.14
C GLU A 50 -5.47 -8.38 -1.95
N PHE A 51 -4.26 -8.00 -1.52
CA PHE A 51 -3.19 -8.93 -1.19
C PHE A 51 -3.60 -9.94 -0.10
N LEU A 52 -4.22 -9.46 0.98
CA LEU A 52 -4.73 -10.35 2.04
C LEU A 52 -5.82 -11.29 1.50
N SER A 53 -6.77 -10.77 0.73
CA SER A 53 -7.85 -11.57 0.14
C SER A 53 -7.32 -12.65 -0.80
N GLU A 54 -6.29 -12.34 -1.60
CA GLU A 54 -5.63 -13.31 -2.46
C GLU A 54 -4.92 -14.39 -1.63
N GLY A 55 -4.24 -14.01 -0.56
CA GLY A 55 -3.58 -14.94 0.37
C GLY A 55 -4.57 -15.90 1.04
N GLU A 56 -5.69 -15.39 1.54
CA GLU A 56 -6.77 -16.21 2.13
C GLU A 56 -7.29 -17.23 1.12
N LYS A 57 -7.58 -16.79 -0.11
CA LYS A 57 -8.05 -17.70 -1.17
C LYS A 57 -6.98 -18.72 -1.58
N ALA A 58 -5.70 -18.36 -1.55
CA ALA A 58 -4.61 -19.30 -1.84
C ALA A 58 -4.52 -20.38 -0.75
N ILE A 59 -4.67 -20.00 0.52
CA ILE A 59 -4.75 -20.95 1.64
C ILE A 59 -5.95 -21.89 1.47
N ASP A 60 -7.12 -21.37 1.13
CA ASP A 60 -8.33 -22.17 0.89
C ASP A 60 -8.15 -23.18 -0.26
N ARG A 61 -7.37 -22.81 -1.30
CA ARG A 61 -7.00 -23.71 -2.40
C ARG A 61 -5.85 -24.67 -2.08
N GLY A 62 -5.25 -24.58 -0.90
CA GLY A 62 -4.08 -25.36 -0.52
C GLY A 62 -2.77 -24.90 -1.18
N GLU A 63 -2.75 -23.71 -1.77
CA GLU A 63 -1.60 -23.08 -2.41
C GLU A 63 -0.69 -22.39 -1.38
N PHE A 64 -0.21 -23.16 -0.41
CA PHE A 64 0.73 -22.70 0.60
C PHE A 64 1.85 -23.72 0.80
N LEU A 65 3.00 -23.24 1.27
CA LEU A 65 4.13 -24.11 1.64
C LEU A 65 4.30 -24.08 3.15
N THR A 66 4.53 -25.25 3.75
CA THR A 66 5.03 -25.32 5.12
C THR A 66 6.45 -24.76 5.20
N HIS A 67 6.92 -24.49 6.42
CA HIS A 67 8.26 -23.97 6.64
C HIS A 67 9.34 -24.81 5.95
N ASP A 68 9.31 -26.13 6.14
CA ASP A 68 10.29 -27.06 5.57
C ASP A 68 10.24 -27.09 4.03
N GLN A 69 9.03 -27.03 3.46
CA GLN A 69 8.82 -26.98 2.02
C GLN A 69 9.38 -25.68 1.42
N MET A 70 9.18 -24.55 2.09
CA MET A 70 9.71 -23.25 1.66
C MET A 70 11.25 -23.21 1.71
N ILE A 71 11.87 -23.76 2.75
CA ILE A 71 13.33 -23.84 2.86
C ILE A 71 13.92 -24.69 1.73
N ALA A 72 13.30 -25.82 1.42
CA ALA A 72 13.70 -26.67 0.30
C ALA A 72 13.59 -25.93 -1.04
N GLU A 73 12.53 -25.15 -1.24
CA GLU A 73 12.30 -24.39 -2.47
C GLU A 73 13.32 -23.26 -2.67
N ILE A 74 13.61 -22.49 -1.62
CA ILE A 74 14.66 -21.46 -1.64
C ILE A 74 16.03 -22.08 -1.96
N ALA A 75 16.33 -23.25 -1.40
CA ALA A 75 17.57 -23.97 -1.68
C ALA A 75 17.64 -24.41 -3.15
N ARG A 76 16.52 -24.85 -3.75
CA ARG A 76 16.44 -25.17 -5.18
C ARG A 76 16.72 -23.94 -6.06
N TRP A 77 16.08 -22.80 -5.78
CA TRP A 77 16.28 -21.57 -6.55
C TRP A 77 17.73 -21.06 -6.48
N LYS A 78 18.36 -21.12 -5.30
CA LYS A 78 19.77 -20.74 -5.13
C LYS A 78 20.73 -21.60 -5.96
N ARG A 79 20.44 -22.90 -6.10
CA ARG A 79 21.24 -23.82 -6.94
C ARG A 79 21.01 -23.55 -8.43
N ALA A 80 19.75 -23.37 -8.85
CA ALA A 80 19.41 -23.05 -10.23
C ALA A 80 20.12 -21.77 -10.71
N ARG A 81 20.12 -20.72 -9.88
CA ARG A 81 20.77 -19.44 -10.18
C ARG A 81 22.30 -19.50 -10.24
N LYS A 82 22.92 -20.47 -9.55
CA LYS A 82 24.36 -20.77 -9.62
C LYS A 82 24.75 -21.60 -10.84
N SER A 83 23.81 -22.29 -11.48
CA SER A 83 24.07 -23.12 -12.66
C SER A 83 23.96 -22.34 -13.98
N THR A 84 23.37 -21.14 -13.94
CA THR A 84 23.22 -20.22 -15.09
C THR A 84 24.31 -19.14 -15.12
N SER A 85 25.22 -19.11 -14.14
CA SER A 85 26.39 -18.24 -14.06
C SER A 85 27.66 -19.05 -14.16
#